data_AF-A0AA39PX26-F1
#
_entry.id   AF-A0AA39PX26-F1
#
_cell.length_a   1.000
_cell.length_b   1.000
_cell.length_c   1.000
_cell.angle_alpha   90.00
_cell.angle_beta   90.00
_cell.angle_gamma   90.00
#
_symmetry.space_group_name_H-M   'P 1'
#
loop_
_entity.id
_entity.type
_entity.pdbx_description
1 polymer ?
#
loop_
_entity_poly.entity_id
_entity_poly.type
_entity_poly.pdbx_seq_one_letter_code
_entity_poly.pdbx_strand_id
1 'polypeptide(L)'
;MSTSPVLNLACISGSFPFQTKNISLAGGVKVLLGAVEGSSTTREGSSTNGYFAPRSQTSESPLTLSVNHAEIWLENGRIYIRDLESPFGTFVNDVKIRTDFALKTGDILALGKLLVRNTNTPSDITDDQLKCIVAKVTVVGSQA
;
A
#
# COMPACT_ATOMS: atom_id res chain seq x y z
N MET A 1 5.82 26.35 -12.81
CA MET A 1 4.88 25.72 -11.86
C MET A 1 5.53 24.40 -11.44
N SER A 2 5.91 24.24 -10.18
CA SER A 2 6.46 22.96 -9.71
C SER A 2 5.30 21.97 -9.60
N THR A 3 5.30 20.94 -10.43
CA THR A 3 4.28 19.89 -10.39
C THR A 3 4.62 18.92 -9.27
N SER A 4 3.64 18.62 -8.40
CA SER A 4 3.79 17.59 -7.38
C SER A 4 4.19 16.25 -8.02
N PRO A 5 5.19 15.53 -7.47
CA PRO A 5 5.52 14.20 -7.95
C PRO A 5 4.34 13.26 -7.75
N VAL A 6 4.20 12.33 -8.68
CA VAL A 6 3.21 11.26 -8.65
C VAL A 6 3.92 9.96 -8.30
N LEU A 7 3.46 9.33 -7.21
CA LEU A 7 3.83 7.97 -6.87
C LEU A 7 2.92 7.00 -7.61
N ASN A 8 3.51 6.18 -8.46
CA ASN A 8 2.86 5.02 -9.04
C ASN A 8 3.19 3.75 -8.23
N LEU A 9 2.15 3.01 -7.85
CA LEU A 9 2.25 1.70 -7.21
C LEU A 9 1.59 0.66 -8.11
N ALA A 10 2.40 -0.06 -8.87
CA ALA A 10 1.92 -1.09 -9.80
C ALA A 10 1.85 -2.45 -9.08
N CYS A 11 0.67 -3.07 -9.09
CA CYS A 11 0.48 -4.42 -8.57
C CYS A 11 1.41 -5.42 -9.27
N ILE A 12 2.13 -6.24 -8.49
CA ILE A 12 2.98 -7.31 -9.04
C ILE A 12 2.34 -8.70 -8.88
N SER A 13 2.91 -9.69 -9.56
CA SER A 13 2.48 -11.10 -9.42
C SER A 13 2.63 -11.56 -7.96
N GLY A 14 1.63 -12.27 -7.44
CA GLY A 14 1.60 -12.75 -6.05
C GLY A 14 1.05 -11.75 -5.02
N SER A 15 0.83 -10.49 -5.40
CA SER A 15 0.09 -9.53 -4.58
C SER A 15 -1.40 -9.89 -4.50
N PHE A 16 -2.07 -9.48 -3.42
CA PHE A 16 -3.51 -9.26 -3.44
C PHE A 16 -3.85 -8.32 -4.62
N PRO A 17 -4.87 -8.62 -5.44
CA PRO A 17 -5.14 -7.87 -6.64
C PRO A 17 -5.74 -6.48 -6.33
N PHE A 18 -5.06 -5.43 -6.77
CA PHE A 18 -5.57 -4.05 -6.68
C PHE A 18 -5.38 -3.30 -8.01
N GLN A 19 -6.10 -2.18 -8.17
CA GLN A 19 -5.87 -1.26 -9.29
C GLN A 19 -4.61 -0.44 -9.04
N THR A 20 -3.73 -0.34 -10.04
CA THR A 20 -2.53 0.50 -9.99
C THR A 20 -2.84 1.88 -9.43
N LYS A 21 -2.06 2.30 -8.43
CA LYS A 21 -2.23 3.61 -7.80
C LYS A 21 -1.33 4.64 -8.46
N ASN A 22 -1.82 5.87 -8.57
CA ASN A 22 -1.19 7.08 -9.09
C ASN A 22 -1.50 8.20 -8.09
N ILE A 23 -0.73 8.27 -7.01
CA ILE A 23 -0.98 9.16 -5.87
C ILE A 23 -0.14 10.42 -6.07
N SER A 24 -0.81 11.57 -6.23
CA SER A 24 -0.13 12.87 -6.24
C SER A 24 0.28 13.25 -4.82
N LEU A 25 1.56 13.54 -4.60
CA LEU A 25 2.09 13.89 -3.28
C LEU A 25 2.41 15.38 -3.23
N ALA A 26 1.50 16.15 -2.65
CA ALA A 26 1.76 17.56 -2.33
C ALA A 26 2.73 17.67 -1.16
N GLY A 27 3.61 18.68 -1.19
CA GLY A 27 4.56 18.93 -0.11
C GLY A 27 3.85 19.14 1.24
N GLY A 28 4.35 18.48 2.29
CA GLY A 28 3.79 18.59 3.64
C GLY A 28 2.49 17.80 3.89
N VAL A 29 1.95 17.11 2.88
CA VAL A 29 0.77 16.25 3.03
C VAL A 29 1.19 14.80 3.15
N LYS A 30 0.69 14.11 4.18
CA LYS A 30 0.83 12.66 4.33
C LYS A 30 -0.40 11.96 3.77
N VAL A 31 -0.17 10.90 3.00
CA VAL A 31 -1.20 10.03 2.46
C VAL A 31 -1.17 8.71 3.20
N LEU A 32 -2.31 8.32 3.77
CA LEU A 32 -2.47 7.05 4.45
C LEU A 32 -2.62 5.90 3.44
N LEU A 33 -1.89 4.82 3.65
CA LEU A 33 -2.01 3.54 2.97
C LEU A 33 -2.72 2.53 3.88
N GLY A 34 -3.77 1.90 3.38
CA GLY A 34 -4.52 0.93 4.19
C GLY A 34 -5.74 0.32 3.50
N ALA A 35 -6.44 -0.54 4.23
CA ALA A 35 -7.67 -1.17 3.77
C ALA A 35 -8.85 -0.18 3.77
N VAL A 36 -9.86 -0.48 2.95
CA VAL A 36 -11.18 0.15 3.00
C VAL A 36 -11.95 -0.44 4.18
N GLU A 37 -12.49 0.40 5.06
CA GLU A 37 -13.29 -0.05 6.20
C GLU A 37 -14.75 -0.28 5.77
N GLY A 38 -15.31 -1.45 6.07
CA GLY A 38 -16.60 -1.89 5.53
C GLY A 38 -17.84 -1.10 5.95
N SER A 39 -17.74 -0.15 6.88
CA SER A 39 -18.89 0.65 7.37
C SER A 39 -18.72 2.16 7.29
N SER A 40 -17.57 2.65 6.80
CA SER A 40 -17.26 4.09 6.78
C SER A 40 -17.31 4.62 5.34
N THR A 41 -18.28 5.48 5.03
CA THR A 41 -18.44 6.17 3.73
C THR A 41 -17.28 7.09 3.34
N THR A 42 -16.24 7.19 4.17
CA THR A 42 -15.15 8.17 4.03
C THR A 42 -13.87 7.60 3.42
N ARG A 43 -13.77 6.28 3.20
CA ARG A 43 -12.52 5.63 2.76
C ARG A 43 -12.74 4.69 1.57
N GLU A 44 -13.24 5.22 0.46
CA GLU A 44 -13.34 4.44 -0.78
C GLU A 44 -11.96 4.27 -1.43
N GLY A 45 -11.62 3.04 -1.81
CA GLY A 45 -10.38 2.74 -2.52
C GLY A 45 -10.42 3.26 -3.95
N SER A 46 -9.41 4.03 -4.35
CA SER A 46 -9.28 4.55 -5.71
C SER A 46 -7.85 4.38 -6.23
N SER A 47 -7.69 4.53 -7.54
CA SER A 47 -6.39 4.64 -8.18
C SER A 47 -5.63 5.90 -7.75
N THR A 48 -6.26 6.94 -7.21
CA THR A 48 -5.59 8.21 -6.88
C THR A 48 -5.36 8.44 -5.39
N ASN A 49 -5.72 7.47 -4.53
CA ASN A 49 -5.52 7.56 -3.08
C ASN A 49 -4.80 6.32 -2.53
N GLY A 50 -4.50 6.34 -1.24
CA GLY A 50 -3.77 5.25 -0.58
C GLY A 50 -4.62 4.07 -0.09
N TYR A 51 -5.95 4.10 -0.26
CA TYR A 51 -6.82 3.02 0.21
C TYR A 51 -6.93 1.90 -0.82
N PHE A 52 -6.57 0.67 -0.44
CA PHE A 52 -6.60 -0.48 -1.33
C PHE A 52 -7.97 -1.14 -1.27
N ALA A 53 -8.65 -1.16 -2.41
CA ALA A 53 -9.86 -1.95 -2.64
C ALA A 53 -9.53 -3.18 -3.51
N PRO A 54 -10.24 -4.30 -3.32
CA PRO A 54 -10.23 -5.42 -4.25
C PRO A 54 -10.60 -4.96 -5.66
N ARG A 55 -10.00 -5.58 -6.68
CA ARG A 55 -10.42 -5.38 -8.09
C ARG A 55 -11.80 -6.00 -8.38
N SER A 56 -12.20 -7.01 -7.62
CA SER A 56 -13.50 -7.68 -7.73
C SER A 56 -14.56 -6.96 -6.89
N GLN A 57 -15.84 -7.05 -7.27
CA GLN A 57 -16.99 -6.53 -6.49
C GLN A 57 -17.18 -7.21 -5.11
N THR A 58 -16.28 -8.11 -4.73
CA THR A 58 -16.22 -8.70 -3.40
C THR A 58 -15.75 -7.65 -2.41
N SER A 59 -16.41 -7.47 -1.26
CA SER A 59 -16.01 -6.53 -0.19
C SER A 59 -14.78 -6.98 0.60
N GLU A 60 -13.94 -7.84 0.03
CA GLU A 60 -12.85 -8.52 0.74
C GLU A 60 -11.57 -7.72 0.70
N SER A 61 -10.91 -7.59 1.85
CA SER A 61 -9.60 -6.97 1.98
C SER A 61 -8.54 -7.99 2.38
N PRO A 62 -7.25 -7.75 2.08
CA PRO A 62 -6.17 -8.56 2.60
C PRO A 62 -6.23 -8.62 4.14
N LEU A 63 -6.18 -9.82 4.72
CA LEU A 63 -6.20 -9.97 6.19
C LEU A 63 -4.98 -9.33 6.86
N THR A 64 -3.91 -9.13 6.11
CA THR A 64 -2.67 -8.53 6.63
C THR A 64 -2.55 -7.04 6.41
N LEU A 65 -3.52 -6.42 5.73
CA LEU A 65 -3.54 -4.98 5.51
C LEU A 65 -4.37 -4.31 6.60
N SER A 66 -3.76 -3.35 7.29
CA SER A 66 -4.44 -2.59 8.34
C SER A 66 -5.22 -1.43 7.73
N VAL A 67 -6.25 -0.97 8.42
CA VAL A 67 -7.01 0.24 8.03
C VAL A 67 -6.11 1.48 8.01
N ASN A 68 -5.21 1.60 8.99
CA ASN A 68 -4.12 2.58 9.02
C ASN A 68 -2.79 1.80 9.03
N HIS A 69 -2.26 1.42 7.86
CA HIS A 69 -1.11 0.52 7.80
C HIS A 69 0.23 1.25 7.71
N ALA A 70 0.32 2.21 6.79
CA ALA A 70 1.51 2.99 6.56
C ALA A 70 1.14 4.40 6.09
N GLU A 71 2.06 5.35 6.21
CA GLU A 71 1.92 6.69 5.62
C GLU A 71 3.01 6.91 4.61
N ILE A 72 2.68 7.64 3.54
CA ILE A 72 3.63 8.07 2.54
C ILE A 72 3.54 9.59 2.34
N TRP A 73 4.67 10.27 2.17
CA TRP A 73 4.70 11.72 2.00
C TRP A 73 5.90 12.19 1.19
N LEU A 74 5.81 13.43 0.69
CA LEU A 74 6.92 14.13 0.05
C LEU A 74 7.59 15.07 1.05
N GLU A 75 8.90 14.92 1.21
CA GLU A 75 9.73 15.81 2.02
C GLU A 75 11.08 16.02 1.35
N ASN A 76 11.53 17.28 1.24
CA ASN A 76 12.83 17.64 0.65
C ASN A 76 13.09 17.00 -0.73
N GLY A 77 12.05 16.94 -1.56
CA GLY A 77 12.11 16.35 -2.90
C GLY A 77 12.16 14.82 -2.93
N ARG A 78 12.06 14.14 -1.79
CA ARG A 78 12.08 12.67 -1.67
C ARG A 78 10.77 12.14 -1.11
N ILE A 79 10.37 10.96 -1.59
CA ILE A 79 9.18 10.29 -1.09
C ILE A 79 9.58 9.34 0.04
N TYR A 80 8.95 9.48 1.20
CA TYR A 80 9.19 8.65 2.36
C TYR A 80 7.96 7.81 2.68
N ILE A 81 8.20 6.63 3.24
CA ILE A 81 7.18 5.77 3.82
C ILE A 81 7.51 5.42 5.28
N ARG A 82 6.48 5.28 6.10
CA ARG A 82 6.56 4.84 7.50
C ARG A 82 5.46 3.83 7.79
N ASP A 83 5.81 2.74 8.45
CA ASP A 83 4.84 1.80 9.03
C ASP A 83 4.16 2.42 10.26
N LEU A 84 2.84 2.31 10.36
CA LEU A 84 2.06 2.81 11.50
C LEU A 84 1.81 1.71 12.54
N GLU A 85 2.89 1.03 12.94
CA GLU A 85 2.83 -0.11 13.88
C GLU A 85 1.86 -1.19 13.42
N SER A 86 1.86 -1.47 12.11
CA SER A 86 0.95 -2.46 11.55
C SER A 86 1.29 -3.85 12.08
N PRO A 87 0.29 -4.71 12.40
CA PRO A 87 0.56 -6.03 13.00
C PRO A 87 1.44 -6.93 12.12
N PHE A 88 1.35 -6.76 10.80
CA PHE A 88 2.09 -7.56 9.83
C PHE A 88 3.33 -6.86 9.27
N GLY A 89 3.49 -5.55 9.52
CA GLY A 89 4.63 -4.74 9.14
C GLY A 89 4.64 -4.32 7.67
N THR A 90 5.44 -3.29 7.39
CA THR A 90 5.77 -2.82 6.04
C THR A 90 7.19 -3.24 5.65
N PHE A 91 7.39 -3.61 4.39
CA PHE A 91 8.66 -4.08 3.85
C PHE A 91 9.01 -3.35 2.56
N VAL A 92 10.30 -3.08 2.37
CA VAL A 92 10.84 -2.57 1.10
C VAL A 92 11.97 -3.49 0.65
N ASN A 93 11.88 -4.00 -0.57
CA ASN A 93 12.82 -4.98 -1.14
C ASN A 93 13.03 -6.18 -0.20
N ASP A 94 11.93 -6.76 0.29
CA ASP A 94 11.87 -7.89 1.24
C ASP A 94 12.47 -7.63 2.63
N VAL A 95 12.88 -6.39 2.94
CA VAL A 95 13.41 -6.01 4.25
C VAL A 95 12.37 -5.20 5.02
N LYS A 96 12.06 -5.63 6.26
CA LYS A 96 11.12 -4.92 7.14
C LYS A 96 11.70 -3.56 7.52
N ILE A 97 10.97 -2.49 7.24
CA ILE A 97 11.37 -1.14 7.67
C ILE A 97 11.05 -0.96 9.15
N ARG A 98 11.90 -0.22 9.87
CA ARG A 98 11.72 0.10 11.30
C ARG A 98 11.60 1.61 11.56
N THR A 99 11.99 2.40 10.58
CA THR A 99 11.98 3.86 10.58
C THR A 99 11.55 4.32 9.21
N ASP A 100 11.46 5.64 9.04
CA ASP A 100 11.19 6.27 7.75
C ASP A 100 12.16 5.76 6.68
N PHE A 101 11.61 5.36 5.55
CA PHE A 101 12.37 4.84 4.42
C PHE A 101 12.14 5.73 3.20
N ALA A 102 13.22 6.20 2.57
CA ALA A 102 13.15 6.98 1.33
C ALA A 102 12.96 6.05 0.13
N LEU A 103 11.76 6.01 -0.42
CA LEU A 103 11.40 5.20 -1.58
C LEU A 103 12.00 5.76 -2.86
N LYS A 104 12.36 4.84 -3.76
CA LYS A 104 12.90 5.15 -5.09
C LYS A 104 12.17 4.34 -6.15
N THR A 105 12.21 4.85 -7.38
CA THR A 105 11.76 4.09 -8.55
C THR A 105 12.52 2.76 -8.63
N GLY A 106 11.76 1.68 -8.77
CA GLY A 106 12.28 0.32 -8.81
C GLY A 106 12.11 -0.47 -7.51
N ASP A 107 11.90 0.19 -6.37
CA ASP A 107 11.66 -0.49 -5.10
C ASP A 107 10.40 -1.35 -5.14
N ILE A 108 10.43 -2.48 -4.43
CA ILE A 108 9.27 -3.33 -4.18
C ILE A 108 8.75 -3.05 -2.78
N LEU A 109 7.56 -2.46 -2.69
CA LEU A 109 6.88 -2.16 -1.45
C LEU A 109 5.88 -3.27 -1.12
N ALA A 110 5.95 -3.83 0.08
CA ALA A 110 4.92 -4.74 0.60
C ALA A 110 4.27 -4.19 1.88
N LEU A 111 2.95 -4.25 1.95
CA LEU A 111 2.14 -3.91 3.13
C LEU A 111 1.55 -5.20 3.71
N GLY A 112 2.14 -5.67 4.80
CA GLY A 112 1.88 -6.97 5.40
C GLY A 112 2.74 -8.09 4.79
N LYS A 113 2.37 -9.34 5.12
CA LYS A 113 3.07 -10.55 4.68
C LYS A 113 2.09 -11.60 4.16
N LEU A 114 2.56 -12.50 3.32
CA LEU A 114 1.77 -13.66 2.91
C LEU A 114 1.42 -14.53 4.13
N LEU A 115 0.14 -14.90 4.25
CA LEU A 115 -0.33 -15.90 5.21
C LEU A 115 -0.37 -17.27 4.53
N VAL A 116 0.07 -18.28 5.26
CA VAL A 116 0.02 -19.68 4.80
C VAL A 116 -1.26 -20.32 5.33
N ARG A 117 -2.09 -20.84 4.43
CA ARG A 117 -3.29 -21.59 4.80
C ARG A 117 -2.89 -22.81 5.65
N ASN A 118 -3.64 -23.03 6.72
CA ASN A 118 -3.49 -24.21 7.58
C ASN A 118 -4.87 -24.73 8.02
N THR A 119 -4.89 -25.75 8.88
CA THR A 119 -6.12 -26.38 9.39
C THR A 119 -7.01 -25.44 10.20
N ASN A 120 -6.47 -24.32 10.69
CA ASN A 120 -7.22 -23.30 11.44
C ASN A 120 -7.69 -22.15 10.54
N THR A 121 -7.34 -22.14 9.26
CA THR A 121 -7.85 -21.13 8.31
C THR A 121 -9.29 -21.48 7.95
N PRO A 122 -10.27 -20.61 8.24
CA PRO A 122 -11.66 -20.86 7.88
C PRO A 122 -11.82 -21.07 6.36
N SER A 123 -12.78 -21.92 5.97
CA SER A 123 -12.99 -22.29 4.56
C SER A 123 -13.53 -21.15 3.70
N ASP A 124 -14.17 -20.16 4.33
CA ASP A 124 -14.68 -18.92 3.73
C ASP A 124 -13.56 -17.91 3.41
N ILE A 125 -12.37 -18.06 4.00
CA ILE A 125 -11.21 -17.25 3.62
C ILE A 125 -10.71 -17.70 2.25
N THR A 126 -10.67 -16.76 1.32
CA THR A 126 -10.13 -16.95 -0.04
C THR A 126 -8.61 -16.88 -0.06
N ASP A 127 -7.98 -17.44 -1.09
CA ASP A 127 -6.52 -17.38 -1.23
C ASP A 127 -6.01 -15.95 -1.49
N ASP A 128 -6.83 -15.07 -2.06
CA ASP A 128 -6.48 -13.66 -2.23
C ASP A 128 -6.42 -12.95 -0.87
N GLN A 129 -7.38 -13.17 0.03
CA GLN A 129 -7.36 -12.58 1.38
C GLN A 129 -6.10 -12.96 2.20
N LEU A 130 -5.44 -14.07 1.86
CA LEU A 130 -4.18 -14.50 2.48
C LEU A 130 -2.94 -13.78 1.91
N LYS A 131 -3.03 -13.16 0.74
CA LYS A 131 -1.93 -12.38 0.14
C LYS A 131 -1.85 -11.01 0.77
N CYS A 132 -0.64 -10.43 0.79
CA CYS A 132 -0.43 -9.04 1.15
C CYS A 132 -0.48 -8.12 -0.09
N ILE A 133 -0.50 -6.81 0.13
CA ILE A 133 -0.30 -5.84 -0.96
C ILE A 133 1.18 -5.83 -1.30
N VAL A 134 1.52 -6.04 -2.57
CA VAL A 134 2.88 -5.88 -3.08
C VAL A 134 2.87 -5.06 -4.36
N ALA A 135 3.68 -4.01 -4.38
CA ALA A 135 3.69 -3.03 -5.45
C ALA A 135 5.11 -2.68 -5.89
N LYS A 136 5.31 -2.54 -7.20
CA LYS A 136 6.50 -1.90 -7.76
C LYS A 136 6.31 -0.39 -7.73
N VAL A 137 7.29 0.30 -7.15
CA VAL A 137 7.32 1.76 -7.02
C VAL A 137 7.87 2.38 -8.30
N THR A 138 7.16 3.39 -8.82
CA THR A 138 7.69 4.31 -9.84
C THR A 138 7.35 5.73 -9.44
N VAL A 139 8.34 6.61 -9.40
CA VAL A 139 8.16 8.03 -9.11
C VAL A 139 8.23 8.80 -10.42
N VAL A 140 7.18 9.59 -10.71
CA VAL A 140 7.09 10.42 -11.93
C VAL A 140 7.01 11.89 -11.52
N GLY A 141 7.79 12.74 -12.18
CA GLY A 141 7.98 14.14 -11.77
C GLY A 141 9.27 14.33 -10.98
N SER A 142 9.71 15.57 -10.83
CA SER A 142 11.06 15.89 -10.32
C SER A 142 11.27 15.41 -8.88
N GLN A 143 12.07 14.36 -8.73
CA GLN A 143 12.99 14.22 -7.60
C GLN A 143 14.19 15.13 -7.93
N ALA A 144 14.48 16.09 -7.05
CA ALA A 144 15.64 16.97 -7.21
C ALA A 144 16.95 16.19 -6.95
#